data_AF-A0A1W6B876-F1
#
_entry.id   AF-A0A1W6B876-F1
#
_cell.length_a   1.000
_cell.length_b   1.000
_cell.length_c   1.000
_cell.angle_alpha   90.00
_cell.angle_beta   90.00
_cell.angle_gamma   90.00
#
_symmetry.space_group_name_H-M   'P 1'
#
loop_
_entity.id
_entity.type
_entity.pdbx_description
1 polymer ?
#
loop_
_entity_poly.entity_id
_entity_poly.type
_entity_poly.pdbx_seq_one_letter_code
_entity_poly.pdbx_strand_id
1 'polypeptide(L)'
;MKSSAIWRRTSALSLLLTAMLLTGCATQQNPQVEYRTVKQQNLPIPAELTTPIDVPPVPDSMTFGDSVSLNAELYGLLGQCNIDRAGIRKIEEKKGGASFAPN
;
A
#
# COMPACT_ATOMS: atom_id res chain seq x y z
N MET A 1 56.82 39.11 5.21
CA MET A 1 56.02 38.91 3.97
C MET A 1 55.46 37.49 3.81
N LYS A 2 56.10 36.43 4.33
CA LYS A 2 55.63 35.03 4.18
C LYS A 2 54.43 34.69 5.08
N SER A 3 54.37 35.27 6.28
CA SER A 3 53.30 35.05 7.27
C SER A 3 51.94 35.60 6.84
N SER A 4 51.89 36.75 6.15
CA SER A 4 50.63 37.34 5.67
C SER A 4 50.02 36.54 4.51
N ALA A 5 50.83 35.90 3.68
CA ALA A 5 50.37 35.02 2.62
C ALA A 5 49.79 33.69 3.17
N ILE A 6 50.40 33.14 4.22
CA ILE A 6 49.92 31.91 4.87
C ILE A 6 48.58 32.16 5.58
N TRP A 7 48.47 33.26 6.34
CA TRP A 7 47.24 33.64 7.04
C TRP A 7 46.08 33.92 6.08
N ARG A 8 46.36 34.56 4.94
CA ARG A 8 45.37 34.76 3.87
C ARG A 8 44.87 33.44 3.27
N ARG A 9 45.75 32.46 3.09
CA ARG A 9 45.39 31.16 2.51
C ARG A 9 44.59 30.30 3.48
N THR A 10 44.96 30.27 4.77
CA THR A 10 44.21 29.52 5.78
C THR A 10 42.81 30.12 6.01
N SER A 11 42.70 31.45 6.03
CA SER A 11 41.41 32.13 6.10
C SER A 11 40.51 31.80 4.90
N ALA A 12 41.06 31.84 3.68
CA ALA A 12 40.32 31.49 2.47
C ALA A 12 39.84 30.03 2.47
N LEU A 13 40.69 29.09 2.88
CA LEU A 13 40.33 27.68 2.95
C LEU A 13 39.24 27.41 4.00
N SER A 14 39.32 28.11 5.13
CA SER A 14 38.33 28.02 6.22
C SER A 14 36.96 28.55 5.77
N LEU A 15 36.92 29.68 5.05
CA LEU A 15 35.68 30.22 4.48
C LEU A 15 35.04 29.29 3.43
N LEU A 16 35.86 28.67 2.57
CA LEU A 16 35.38 27.71 1.57
C LEU A 16 34.78 26.46 2.22
N LEU A 17 35.43 25.95 3.27
CA LEU A 17 34.95 24.77 3.99
C LEU A 17 33.64 25.05 4.73
N THR A 18 33.50 26.21 5.38
CA THR A 18 32.26 26.57 6.09
C THR A 18 31.11 26.83 5.14
N ALA A 19 31.37 27.41 3.96
CA ALA A 19 30.34 27.61 2.93
C ALA A 19 29.78 26.28 2.40
N MET A 20 30.63 25.28 2.17
CA MET A 20 30.21 23.92 1.74
C MET A 20 29.40 23.19 2.82
N LEU A 21 29.73 23.37 4.10
CA LEU A 21 29.00 22.76 5.20
C LEU A 21 27.63 23.43 5.44
N LEU A 22 27.50 24.74 5.19
CA LEU A 22 26.23 25.45 5.35
C LEU A 22 25.22 25.14 4.25
N THR A 23 25.65 24.83 3.02
CA THR A 23 24.73 24.47 1.92
C THR A 23 24.15 23.06 2.07
N GLY A 24 24.75 22.19 2.88
CA GLY A 24 24.23 20.85 3.18
C GLY A 24 23.06 20.80 4.16
N CYS A 25 22.81 21.87 4.92
CA CYS A 25 21.70 21.99 5.87
C CYS A 25 20.43 22.59 5.26
N ALA A 26 20.41 22.85 3.95
CA ALA A 26 19.20 23.30 3.29
C ALA A 26 18.13 22.20 3.40
N THR A 27 17.02 22.51 4.07
CA THR A 27 15.79 21.72 3.97
C THR A 27 15.53 21.48 2.49
N GLN A 28 15.42 20.22 2.04
CA GLN A 28 15.02 19.93 0.67
C GLN A 28 13.74 20.72 0.39
N GLN A 29 13.87 21.82 -0.36
CA GLN A 29 12.72 22.52 -0.90
C GLN A 29 12.14 21.57 -1.94
N ASN A 30 11.16 20.78 -1.50
CA ASN A 30 10.29 19.95 -2.31
C ASN A 30 11.06 19.20 -3.42
N PRO A 31 11.62 17.99 -3.18
CA PRO A 31 12.02 17.16 -4.31
C PRO A 31 10.87 17.23 -5.32
N GLN A 32 11.15 17.60 -6.56
CA GLN A 32 10.14 17.56 -7.61
C GLN A 32 9.66 16.11 -7.64
N VAL A 33 8.56 15.84 -6.92
CA VAL A 33 7.93 14.54 -6.88
C VAL A 33 7.24 14.50 -8.23
N GLU A 34 7.97 14.06 -9.24
CA GLU A 34 7.35 13.75 -10.52
C GLU A 34 6.42 12.58 -10.23
N TYR A 35 5.13 12.91 -10.04
CA TYR A 35 4.07 11.92 -9.92
C TYR A 35 3.94 11.24 -11.29
N ARG A 36 4.83 10.29 -11.56
CA ARG A 36 4.69 9.42 -12.71
C ARG A 36 3.44 8.60 -12.46
N THR A 37 2.40 8.90 -13.23
CA THR A 37 1.20 8.07 -13.29
C THR A 37 1.62 6.69 -13.79
N VAL A 38 1.73 5.74 -12.87
CA VAL A 38 1.85 4.34 -13.25
C VAL A 38 0.52 3.99 -13.90
N LYS A 39 0.55 3.70 -15.20
CA LYS A 39 -0.62 3.27 -15.95
C LYS A 39 -1.04 1.89 -15.42
N GLN A 40 -1.86 1.87 -14.38
CA GLN A 40 -2.38 0.62 -13.82
C GLN A 40 -3.33 0.00 -14.84
N GLN A 41 -3.11 -1.27 -15.15
CA GLN A 41 -3.96 -2.01 -16.06
C GLN A 41 -5.33 -2.16 -15.40
N ASN A 42 -6.34 -1.44 -15.90
CA ASN A 42 -7.69 -1.51 -15.39
C ASN A 42 -8.41 -2.75 -15.97
N LEU A 43 -8.10 -3.92 -15.41
CA LEU A 43 -8.88 -5.13 -15.66
C LEU A 43 -10.15 -5.06 -14.77
N PRO A 44 -11.37 -4.93 -15.33
CA PRO A 44 -12.56 -4.90 -14.51
C PRO A 44 -12.68 -6.21 -13.71
N ILE A 45 -13.06 -6.12 -12.44
CA ILE A 45 -13.40 -7.31 -11.65
C ILE A 45 -14.75 -7.82 -12.20
N PRO A 46 -14.87 -9.11 -12.55
CA PRO A 46 -16.15 -9.70 -12.93
C PRO A 46 -17.22 -9.42 -11.88
N ALA A 47 -18.42 -9.00 -12.31
CA ALA A 47 -19.50 -8.64 -11.40
C ALA A 47 -19.81 -9.75 -10.40
N GLU A 48 -19.71 -11.00 -10.86
CA GLU A 48 -20.00 -12.23 -10.13
C GLU A 48 -19.10 -12.44 -8.91
N LEU A 49 -17.93 -11.81 -8.85
CA LEU A 49 -17.05 -11.87 -7.68
C LEU A 49 -17.41 -10.82 -6.62
N THR A 50 -18.28 -9.87 -6.96
CA THR A 50 -18.67 -8.73 -6.12
C THR A 50 -20.17 -8.64 -5.91
N THR A 51 -20.93 -9.60 -6.42
CA THR A 51 -22.37 -9.71 -6.17
C THR A 51 -22.62 -9.84 -4.68
N PRO A 52 -23.63 -9.14 -4.13
CA PRO A 52 -24.05 -9.34 -2.75
C PRO A 52 -24.37 -10.81 -2.49
N ILE A 53 -24.03 -11.27 -1.29
CA ILE A 53 -24.39 -12.61 -0.82
C ILE A 53 -25.77 -12.51 -0.16
N ASP A 54 -26.69 -13.36 -0.59
CA ASP A 54 -28.00 -13.47 0.04
C ASP A 54 -27.85 -14.12 1.41
N VAL A 55 -28.38 -13.46 2.44
CA VAL A 55 -28.34 -13.97 3.81
C VAL A 55 -29.47 -14.98 3.97
N PRO A 56 -29.17 -16.21 4.44
CA PRO A 56 -30.21 -17.20 4.71
C PRO A 56 -31.21 -16.70 5.76
N PRO A 57 -32.50 -17.05 5.63
CA PRO A 57 -33.51 -16.66 6.61
C PRO A 57 -33.23 -17.30 7.96
N VAL A 58 -33.28 -16.48 9.02
CA VAL A 58 -33.19 -16.97 10.40
C VAL A 58 -34.60 -17.22 10.93
N PRO A 59 -34.94 -18.43 11.39
CA PRO A 59 -36.25 -18.72 11.94
C PRO A 59 -36.49 -18.02 13.29
N ASP A 60 -37.69 -17.52 13.52
CA ASP A 60 -38.09 -16.83 14.76
C ASP A 60 -37.98 -17.72 16.00
N SER A 61 -38.22 -19.03 15.83
CA SER A 61 -37.99 -20.05 16.85
C SER A 61 -37.06 -21.11 16.28
N MET A 62 -35.85 -21.21 16.81
CA MET A 62 -34.82 -22.12 16.31
C MET A 62 -34.71 -23.37 17.18
N THR A 63 -34.89 -24.54 16.59
CA THR A 63 -34.49 -25.81 17.23
C THR A 63 -32.99 -26.06 17.03
N PHE A 64 -32.42 -27.02 17.76
CA PHE A 64 -31.03 -27.43 17.54
C PHE A 64 -30.80 -27.98 16.12
N GLY A 65 -31.78 -28.66 15.52
CA GLY A 65 -31.66 -29.15 14.15
C GLY A 65 -31.62 -28.02 13.11
N ASP A 66 -32.40 -26.97 13.35
CA ASP A 66 -32.43 -25.78 12.49
C ASP A 66 -31.11 -25.03 12.56
N SER A 67 -30.50 -24.93 13.75
CA SER A 67 -29.20 -24.28 13.90
C SER A 67 -28.11 -25.04 13.15
N VAL A 68 -28.10 -26.38 13.21
CA VAL A 68 -27.14 -27.20 12.44
C VAL A 68 -27.31 -26.98 10.94
N SER A 69 -28.56 -26.96 10.47
CA SER A 69 -28.87 -26.77 9.04
C SER A 69 -28.46 -25.39 8.56
N LEU A 70 -28.80 -24.33 9.31
CA LEU A 70 -28.39 -22.96 9.01
C LEU A 70 -26.87 -22.80 9.00
N ASN A 71 -26.17 -23.39 9.98
CA ASN A 71 -24.71 -23.33 10.01
C ASN A 71 -24.10 -24.02 8.78
N ALA A 72 -24.63 -25.18 8.36
CA ALA A 72 -24.15 -25.86 7.16
C ALA A 72 -24.30 -24.99 5.90
N GLU A 73 -25.44 -24.30 5.75
CA GLU A 73 -25.68 -23.35 4.66
C GLU A 73 -24.69 -22.17 4.70
N LEU A 74 -24.53 -21.53 5.88
CA LEU A 74 -23.58 -20.44 6.08
C LEU A 74 -22.13 -20.86 5.79
N TYR A 75 -21.74 -22.07 6.17
CA TYR A 75 -20.42 -22.62 5.84
C TYR A 75 -20.23 -22.79 4.33
N GLY A 76 -21.27 -23.21 3.61
CA GLY A 76 -21.26 -23.27 2.15
C GLY A 76 -21.06 -21.89 1.51
N LEU A 77 -21.83 -20.90 1.96
CA LEU A 77 -21.71 -19.52 1.49
C LEU A 77 -20.31 -18.95 1.78
N LEU A 78 -19.77 -19.17 2.98
CA LEU A 78 -18.42 -18.75 3.33
C LEU A 78 -17.35 -19.42 2.46
N GLY A 79 -17.54 -20.70 2.12
CA GLY A 79 -16.70 -21.42 1.17
C GLY A 79 -16.66 -20.72 -0.19
N GLN A 80 -17.82 -20.34 -0.72
CA GLN A 80 -17.92 -19.59 -1.98
C GLN A 80 -17.24 -18.21 -1.88
N CYS A 81 -17.47 -17.48 -0.79
CA CYS A 81 -16.83 -16.18 -0.54
C CYS A 81 -15.30 -16.27 -0.57
N ASN A 82 -14.75 -17.35 -0.01
CA ASN A 82 -13.30 -17.58 -0.01
C ASN A 82 -12.76 -17.84 -1.42
N ILE A 83 -13.53 -18.55 -2.26
CA ILE A 83 -13.20 -18.77 -3.68
C ILE A 83 -13.23 -17.44 -4.42
N ASP A 84 -14.27 -16.63 -4.25
CA ASP A 84 -14.44 -15.35 -4.94
C ASP A 84 -13.34 -14.37 -4.54
N ARG A 85 -13.02 -14.30 -3.24
CA ARG A 85 -11.91 -13.51 -2.70
C ARG A 85 -10.56 -13.94 -3.29
N ALA A 86 -10.34 -15.25 -3.46
CA ALA A 86 -9.13 -15.74 -4.11
C ALA A 86 -9.10 -15.36 -5.61
N GLY A 87 -10.24 -15.36 -6.28
CA GLY A 87 -10.40 -14.86 -7.64
C GLY A 87 -10.03 -13.38 -7.77
N ILE A 88 -10.55 -12.54 -6.89
CA ILE A 88 -10.23 -11.10 -6.82
C ILE A 88 -8.72 -10.90 -6.61
N ARG A 89 -8.11 -11.62 -5.65
CA ARG A 89 -6.66 -11.53 -5.39
C ARG A 89 -5.83 -11.83 -6.63
N LYS A 90 -6.16 -12.90 -7.37
CA LYS A 90 -5.47 -13.24 -8.64
C LYS A 90 -5.63 -12.15 -9.70
N ILE A 91 -6.77 -11.46 -9.74
CA ILE A 91 -6.99 -10.34 -10.65
C ILE A 91 -6.13 -9.14 -10.24
N GLU A 92 -6.12 -8.79 -8.95
CA GLU A 92 -5.32 -7.68 -8.42
C GLU A 92 -3.80 -7.92 -8.58
N GLU A 93 -3.32 -9.14 -8.37
CA GLU A 93 -1.93 -9.52 -8.66
C GLU A 93 -1.56 -9.29 -10.13
N LYS A 94 -2.47 -9.64 -11.06
CA LYS A 94 -2.28 -9.36 -12.50
C LYS A 94 -2.27 -7.87 -12.83
N LYS A 95 -2.89 -7.02 -11.99
CA LYS A 95 -2.85 -5.55 -12.14
C LYS A 95 -1.57 -4.91 -11.59
N GLY A 96 -0.72 -5.69 -10.90
CA GLY A 96 0.44 -5.17 -10.19
C GLY A 96 0.11 -4.57 -8.82
N GLY A 97 -1.09 -4.84 -8.29
CA GLY A 97 -1.41 -4.52 -6.90
C GLY A 97 -0.55 -5.37 -5.97
N ALA A 98 0.17 -4.73 -5.04
CA ALA A 98 0.99 -5.43 -4.06
C ALA A 98 0.16 -6.53 -3.37
N SER A 99 0.66 -7.77 -3.41
CA SER A 99 0.02 -8.92 -2.76
C SER A 99 -0.11 -8.62 -1.27
N PHE A 100 -1.32 -8.31 -0.81
CA PHE A 100 -1.61 -8.27 0.62
C PHE A 100 -1.73 -9.72 1.10
N ALA A 101 -0.59 -10.32 1.41
CA ALA A 101 -0.51 -11.58 2.14
C ALA A 101 -1.01 -11.30 3.58
N PRO A 102 -2.10 -11.94 4.03
CA PRO A 102 -2.45 -11.87 5.45
C PRO A 102 -1.38 -12.65 6.24
N ASN A 103 -0.92 -12.05 7.34
CA ASN A 103 -0.14 -12.74 8.37
C ASN A 103 -0.93 -13.92 8.95
#